data_AF-A0A285S5C8-F1
#
_entry.id   AF-A0A285S5C8-F1
#
_cell.length_a   1.000
_cell.length_b   1.000
_cell.length_c   1.000
_cell.angle_alpha   90.00
_cell.angle_beta   90.00
_cell.angle_gamma   90.00
#
_symmetry.space_group_name_H-M   'P 1'
#
loop_
_entity.id
_entity.type
_entity.pdbx_description
1 polymer ?
#
loop_
_entity_poly.entity_id
_entity_poly.type
_entity_poly.pdbx_seq_one_letter_code
_entity_poly.pdbx_strand_id
1 'polypeptide(L)'
;MIQLFEHIACCAVYVSSREVEICPPFIPNAHFEHVVNCPRRIYLSATLDYPTDFIRAFGTSKVNRIEPNNDAGNGERVIILGSLLEDPDGKIDLAKRLKVESKVLISVPSYKKAGVWKEVCKPPLVDNFTEALNDFRNSDSGAFCLVSRVDGIDLPQNTCRIMIIDGSPSGSNSQERYQVEALQMLSQNATKTSTRLTQLLGRINRGRSDYGAFIIYGHDLNTWCKNDRNIALLPALIRKQFLLGASLQDQIGEKSNEQLVNLLNDILGKGESKIRDKAWLDFYGETIDGLEVSEDSINLVREREDKLATGALAESEFMSYLWHGDSQRARQSLMSIVDNIAPVDSKLAGWYDLWLGMTYEMDGDLGSASTHYSRARSRLTPRLNVPLISKFDTEQGELDTENPVQRKLADLNMKAGNPFSKFAASLRLNIAIVGNKTKSSNEREEACRVIGELLGFETARPDNVFKKGPDVVWSSEETRELIAFELKTQKKEGDTTYKKDAVGQSLNHIEWLQENYDGYGFCGVIVLGPLGVVSSSASPGDHLFLTSPDEFCEVCNGFVARIDDLIGRTQLERWHMLKELGMLPEYQIGGLSTAFSRRPLRSLM
;
A
#
# COMPACT_ATOMS: atom_id res chain seq x y z
N MET A 1 12.42 2.79 -26.00
CA MET A 1 13.54 3.52 -25.36
C MET A 1 12.90 4.70 -24.64
N ILE A 2 13.10 4.85 -23.32
CA ILE A 2 12.56 6.03 -22.61
C ILE A 2 13.37 7.25 -23.08
N GLN A 3 12.71 8.22 -23.70
CA GLN A 3 13.32 9.50 -24.04
C GLN A 3 13.24 10.42 -22.81
N LEU A 4 14.12 10.19 -21.83
CA LEU A 4 14.12 10.89 -20.54
C LEU A 4 14.14 12.42 -20.70
N PHE A 5 14.79 12.92 -21.76
CA PHE A 5 14.94 14.35 -22.02
C PHE A 5 13.60 15.07 -22.30
N GLU A 6 12.58 14.35 -22.80
CA GLU A 6 11.24 14.92 -23.05
C GLU A 6 10.42 15.07 -21.76
N HIS A 7 10.82 14.37 -20.69
CA HIS A 7 10.08 14.28 -19.43
C HIS A 7 10.93 14.68 -18.21
N ILE A 8 11.95 15.51 -18.42
CA ILE A 8 12.89 15.88 -17.35
C ILE A 8 12.18 16.59 -16.18
N ALA A 9 11.10 17.32 -16.47
CA ALA A 9 10.26 17.98 -15.46
C ALA A 9 9.55 16.98 -14.53
N CYS A 10 9.39 15.73 -14.95
CA CYS A 10 8.76 14.66 -14.16
C CYS A 10 9.79 13.84 -13.36
N CYS A 11 11.08 14.16 -13.45
CA CYS A 11 12.16 13.36 -12.88
C CYS A 11 12.70 13.93 -11.56
N ALA A 12 13.18 13.03 -10.71
CA ALA A 12 14.04 13.37 -9.58
C ALA A 12 15.48 13.60 -10.06
N VAL A 13 16.17 14.55 -9.44
CA VAL A 13 17.62 14.76 -9.62
C VAL A 13 18.32 14.48 -8.30
N TYR A 14 19.17 13.46 -8.28
CA TYR A 14 19.99 13.10 -7.13
C TYR A 14 21.44 13.47 -7.37
N VAL A 15 22.02 14.22 -6.44
CA VAL A 15 23.40 14.70 -6.53
C VAL A 15 24.23 14.04 -5.42
N SER A 16 25.36 13.45 -5.80
CA SER A 16 26.35 12.91 -4.88
C SER A 16 27.76 13.40 -5.22
N SER A 17 28.75 13.07 -4.40
CA SER A 17 30.16 13.40 -4.68
C SER A 17 30.76 12.65 -5.87
N ARG A 18 30.05 11.67 -6.44
CA ARG A 18 30.56 10.79 -7.51
C ARG A 18 29.74 10.82 -8.79
N GLU A 19 28.44 11.07 -8.68
CA GLU A 19 27.50 11.02 -9.80
C GLU A 19 26.32 11.97 -9.58
N VAL A 20 25.75 12.43 -10.69
CA VAL A 20 24.42 13.05 -10.75
C VAL A 20 23.52 12.04 -11.46
N GLU A 21 22.46 11.62 -10.80
CA GLU A 21 21.49 10.67 -11.33
C GLU A 21 20.16 11.39 -11.57
N ILE A 22 19.62 11.24 -12.78
CA ILE A 22 18.30 11.74 -13.15
C ILE A 22 17.44 10.53 -13.46
N CYS A 23 16.37 10.34 -12.72
CA CYS A 23 15.47 9.21 -12.89
C CYS A 23 14.04 9.58 -12.48
N PRO A 24 13.02 8.96 -13.08
CA PRO A 24 11.66 9.13 -12.58
C PRO A 24 11.55 8.50 -11.18
N PRO A 25 10.77 9.10 -10.26
CA PRO A 25 10.65 8.59 -8.90
C PRO A 25 9.97 7.23 -8.79
N PHE A 26 9.20 6.88 -9.82
CA PHE A 26 8.55 5.60 -10.01
C PHE A 26 8.75 5.16 -11.47
N ILE A 27 8.57 3.87 -11.79
CA ILE A 27 8.77 3.37 -13.15
C ILE A 27 7.52 3.69 -14.01
N PRO A 28 7.64 4.37 -15.16
CA PRO A 28 6.50 4.67 -16.05
C PRO A 28 6.10 3.44 -16.90
N ASN A 29 5.60 2.38 -16.25
CA ASN A 29 5.39 1.07 -16.88
C ASN A 29 4.45 1.12 -18.10
N ALA A 30 3.40 1.94 -18.08
CA ALA A 30 2.42 2.00 -19.17
C ALA A 30 2.94 2.71 -20.43
N HIS A 31 4.09 3.38 -20.38
CA HIS A 31 4.72 3.97 -21.57
C HIS A 31 5.28 2.91 -22.52
N PHE A 32 5.59 1.71 -22.00
CA PHE A 32 6.18 0.66 -22.82
C PHE A 32 5.11 -0.13 -23.56
N GLU A 33 5.02 0.07 -24.88
CA GLU A 33 4.02 -0.62 -25.71
C GLU A 33 4.10 -2.16 -25.59
N HIS A 34 5.30 -2.73 -25.49
CA HIS A 34 5.49 -4.18 -25.30
C HIS A 34 5.10 -4.67 -23.89
N VAL A 35 4.91 -3.77 -22.93
CA VAL A 35 4.36 -4.08 -21.59
C VAL A 35 2.83 -4.03 -21.66
N VAL A 36 2.27 -3.05 -22.37
CA VAL A 36 0.81 -2.83 -22.48
C VAL A 36 0.13 -3.77 -23.49
N ASN A 37 0.68 -3.90 -24.69
CA ASN A 37 0.08 -4.60 -25.84
C ASN A 37 0.61 -6.03 -26.03
N CYS A 38 1.18 -6.65 -25.00
CA CYS A 38 1.66 -8.04 -25.09
C CYS A 38 0.54 -9.05 -24.75
N PRO A 39 0.21 -10.00 -25.65
CA PRO A 39 -0.85 -10.98 -25.42
C PRO A 39 -0.58 -11.90 -24.21
N ARG A 40 0.69 -12.22 -23.91
CA ARG A 40 1.07 -13.09 -22.80
C ARG A 40 2.50 -12.80 -22.32
N ARG A 41 2.64 -12.54 -21.02
CA ARG A 41 3.93 -12.38 -20.33
C ARG A 41 4.11 -13.49 -19.29
N ILE A 42 5.31 -14.07 -19.23
CA ILE A 42 5.68 -15.08 -18.23
C ILE A 42 6.85 -14.51 -17.42
N TYR A 43 6.63 -14.35 -16.12
CA TYR A 43 7.65 -13.90 -15.19
C TYR A 43 8.13 -15.10 -14.39
N LEU A 44 9.45 -15.29 -14.36
CA LEU A 44 10.11 -16.36 -13.62
C LEU A 44 10.93 -15.72 -12.49
N SER A 45 10.58 -16.04 -11.25
CA SER A 45 11.34 -15.60 -10.08
C SER A 45 11.47 -16.76 -9.11
N ALA A 46 12.63 -16.84 -8.45
CA ALA A 46 12.85 -17.77 -7.35
C ALA A 46 12.30 -17.24 -6.01
N THR A 47 11.95 -15.95 -5.94
CA THR A 47 11.62 -15.24 -4.69
C THR A 47 10.55 -14.21 -4.98
N LEU A 48 9.28 -14.56 -4.82
CA LEU A 48 8.14 -13.66 -5.06
C LEU A 48 7.03 -13.92 -4.03
N ASP A 49 7.40 -13.92 -2.76
CA ASP A 49 6.44 -14.15 -1.67
C ASP A 49 5.40 -13.03 -1.59
N TYR A 50 5.84 -11.79 -1.79
CA TYR A 50 4.99 -10.59 -1.75
C TYR A 50 4.91 -9.91 -3.12
N PRO A 51 3.73 -9.44 -3.54
CA PRO A 51 3.51 -8.86 -4.86
C PRO A 51 4.05 -7.43 -5.00
N THR A 52 4.39 -6.75 -3.90
CA THR A 52 4.76 -5.32 -3.88
C THR A 52 5.88 -4.96 -4.86
N ASP A 53 7.03 -5.63 -4.78
CA ASP A 53 8.18 -5.32 -5.65
C ASP A 53 7.93 -5.76 -7.10
N PHE A 54 7.16 -6.82 -7.31
CA PHE A 54 6.71 -7.24 -8.63
C PHE A 54 5.84 -6.16 -9.29
N ILE A 55 4.87 -5.61 -8.56
CA ILE A 55 4.00 -4.55 -9.05
C ILE A 55 4.81 -3.29 -9.36
N ARG A 56 5.76 -2.90 -8.50
CA ARG A 56 6.64 -1.74 -8.79
C ARG A 56 7.45 -1.93 -10.07
N ALA A 57 7.97 -3.14 -10.28
CA ALA A 57 8.79 -3.45 -11.44
C ALA A 57 8.00 -3.54 -12.76
N PHE A 58 6.75 -4.01 -12.72
CA PHE A 58 6.01 -4.37 -13.94
C PHE A 58 4.64 -3.67 -14.10
N GLY A 59 4.20 -2.93 -13.09
CA GLY A 59 2.97 -2.12 -13.13
C GLY A 59 1.68 -2.94 -13.15
N THR A 60 1.70 -4.20 -12.70
CA THR A 60 0.51 -5.06 -12.72
C THR A 60 0.43 -5.96 -11.50
N SER A 61 -0.77 -6.09 -10.95
CA SER A 61 -1.14 -7.07 -9.93
C SER A 61 -1.89 -8.27 -10.51
N LYS A 62 -2.33 -8.19 -11.77
CA LYS A 62 -3.12 -9.21 -12.45
C LYS A 62 -2.21 -10.30 -12.99
N VAL A 63 -1.83 -11.25 -12.15
CA VAL A 63 -0.98 -12.39 -12.51
C VAL A 63 -1.56 -13.72 -12.06
N ASN A 64 -1.50 -14.72 -12.93
CA ASN A 64 -1.78 -16.11 -12.58
C ASN A 64 -0.51 -16.72 -11.98
N ARG A 65 -0.43 -16.75 -10.64
CA ARG A 65 0.72 -17.31 -9.91
C ARG A 65 0.67 -18.84 -10.03
N ILE A 66 1.78 -19.42 -10.51
CA ILE A 66 1.99 -20.88 -10.55
C ILE A 66 3.22 -21.16 -9.71
N GLU A 67 3.06 -21.99 -8.69
CA GLU A 67 4.16 -22.37 -7.80
C GLU A 67 4.29 -23.88 -7.79
N PRO A 68 5.52 -24.43 -7.73
CA PRO A 68 5.69 -25.85 -7.52
C PRO A 68 5.15 -26.22 -6.13
N ASN A 69 4.36 -27.30 -6.03
CA ASN A 69 3.90 -27.89 -4.75
C ASN A 69 5.04 -28.46 -3.87
N ASN A 70 6.28 -28.30 -4.30
CA ASN A 70 7.44 -28.98 -3.78
C ASN A 70 8.38 -27.94 -3.18
N ASP A 71 8.74 -28.12 -1.91
CA ASP A 71 9.71 -27.27 -1.22
C ASP A 71 10.99 -27.19 -2.05
N ALA A 72 11.17 -26.03 -2.67
CA ALA A 72 12.39 -25.64 -3.32
C ALA A 72 13.40 -25.31 -2.22
N GLY A 73 14.15 -26.31 -1.77
CA GLY A 73 15.47 -26.11 -1.18
C GLY A 73 15.63 -26.47 0.29
N ASN A 74 15.43 -27.73 0.67
CA ASN A 74 15.88 -28.33 1.95
C ASN A 74 17.41 -28.26 2.22
N GLY A 75 18.15 -27.40 1.52
CA GLY A 75 19.57 -27.21 1.78
C GLY A 75 19.79 -26.66 3.19
N GLU A 76 20.68 -27.31 3.94
CA GLU A 76 20.93 -27.01 5.34
C GLU A 76 21.81 -25.77 5.45
N ARG A 77 21.34 -24.76 6.19
CA ARG A 77 22.12 -23.54 6.43
C ARG A 77 22.29 -23.35 7.93
N VAL A 78 23.55 -23.27 8.38
CA VAL A 78 23.86 -22.70 9.68
C VAL A 78 24.13 -21.21 9.49
N ILE A 79 23.37 -20.37 10.19
CA ILE A 79 23.47 -18.91 10.11
C ILE A 79 23.92 -18.40 11.47
N ILE A 80 25.06 -17.71 11.50
CA ILE A 80 25.69 -17.17 12.71
C ILE A 80 25.72 -15.65 12.60
N LEU A 81 25.17 -14.97 13.59
CA LEU A 81 25.29 -13.51 13.73
C LEU A 81 26.60 -13.19 14.44
N GLY A 82 27.51 -12.53 13.73
CA GLY A 82 28.81 -12.12 14.26
C GLY A 82 28.70 -11.17 15.44
N SER A 83 27.59 -10.41 15.54
CA SER A 83 27.33 -9.52 16.70
C SER A 83 27.06 -10.24 18.03
N LEU A 84 26.96 -11.57 18.02
CA LEU A 84 26.73 -12.42 19.20
C LEU A 84 27.94 -13.34 19.49
N LEU A 85 29.07 -13.12 18.83
CA LEU A 85 30.33 -13.83 19.11
C LEU A 85 31.13 -13.08 20.17
N GLU A 86 32.14 -13.74 20.77
CA GLU A 86 33.02 -13.16 21.79
C GLU A 86 33.74 -11.90 21.28
N ASP A 87 34.17 -11.91 20.01
CA ASP A 87 34.75 -10.74 19.33
C ASP A 87 33.91 -10.35 18.11
N PRO A 88 32.96 -9.41 18.25
CA PRO A 88 32.14 -8.91 17.15
C PRO A 88 32.93 -8.24 16.00
N ASP A 89 34.17 -7.82 16.24
CA ASP A 89 35.05 -7.19 15.25
C ASP A 89 36.09 -8.17 14.67
N GLY A 90 36.15 -9.40 15.19
CA GLY A 90 37.11 -10.45 14.88
C GLY A 90 37.02 -11.08 13.48
N LYS A 91 36.24 -10.49 12.57
CA LYS A 91 35.92 -11.02 11.24
C LYS A 91 37.13 -11.30 10.35
N ILE A 92 38.20 -10.50 10.47
CA ILE A 92 39.42 -10.67 9.67
C ILE A 92 40.21 -11.89 10.16
N ASP A 93 40.34 -12.06 11.48
CA ASP A 93 41.01 -13.23 12.07
C ASP A 93 40.24 -14.51 11.73
N LEU A 94 38.92 -14.52 11.91
CA LEU A 94 38.07 -15.65 11.54
C LEU A 94 38.26 -16.07 10.08
N ALA A 95 38.23 -15.10 9.14
CA ALA A 95 38.40 -15.40 7.73
C ALA A 95 39.81 -15.90 7.38
N LYS A 96 40.85 -15.40 8.06
CA LYS A 96 42.23 -15.91 7.91
C LYS A 96 42.33 -17.36 8.33
N ARG A 97 41.66 -17.76 9.41
CA ARG A 97 41.64 -19.17 9.88
C ARG A 97 40.87 -20.06 8.91
N LEU A 98 39.65 -19.67 8.53
CA LEU A 98 38.79 -20.47 7.67
C LEU A 98 39.38 -20.68 6.26
N LYS A 99 40.04 -19.68 5.68
CA LYS A 99 40.54 -19.78 4.29
C LYS A 99 41.69 -20.77 4.09
N VAL A 100 42.33 -21.24 5.18
CA VAL A 100 43.46 -22.17 5.10
C VAL A 100 43.02 -23.52 4.56
N GLU A 101 41.92 -24.05 5.10
CA GLU A 101 41.40 -25.39 4.77
C GLU A 101 40.08 -25.37 4.00
N SER A 102 39.52 -24.18 3.77
CA SER A 102 38.22 -24.02 3.11
C SER A 102 38.22 -22.88 2.11
N LYS A 103 37.31 -22.98 1.15
CA LYS A 103 36.88 -21.87 0.31
C LYS A 103 35.88 -20.99 1.07
N VAL A 104 36.18 -19.71 1.18
CA VAL A 104 35.37 -18.71 1.87
C VAL A 104 34.95 -17.61 0.90
N LEU A 105 33.65 -17.40 0.74
CA LEU A 105 33.10 -16.28 -0.02
C LEU A 105 32.87 -15.09 0.91
N ILE A 106 33.47 -13.94 0.62
CA ILE A 106 33.28 -12.71 1.41
C ILE A 106 32.43 -11.73 0.60
N SER A 107 31.20 -11.49 1.03
CA SER A 107 30.28 -10.54 0.42
C SER A 107 30.33 -9.19 1.11
N VAL A 108 30.55 -8.14 0.32
CA VAL A 108 30.61 -6.76 0.79
C VAL A 108 29.76 -5.84 -0.11
N PRO A 109 29.17 -4.76 0.45
CA PRO A 109 28.31 -3.85 -0.31
C PRO A 109 29.07 -3.00 -1.34
N SER A 110 30.33 -2.65 -1.08
CA SER A 110 31.07 -1.73 -1.94
C SER A 110 32.55 -2.00 -1.95
N TYR A 111 33.22 -1.55 -3.02
CA TYR A 111 34.69 -1.55 -3.11
C TYR A 111 35.36 -0.80 -1.95
N LYS A 112 34.71 0.24 -1.39
CA LYS A 112 35.22 0.94 -0.19
C LYS A 112 35.25 -0.01 1.02
N LYS A 113 34.16 -0.73 1.28
CA LYS A 113 34.11 -1.73 2.38
C LYS A 113 35.02 -2.93 2.10
N ALA A 114 35.20 -3.32 0.84
CA ALA A 114 36.14 -4.36 0.44
C ALA A 114 37.59 -4.05 0.85
N GLY A 115 37.96 -2.77 0.97
CA GLY A 115 39.29 -2.35 1.40
C GLY A 115 39.70 -2.86 2.80
N VAL A 116 38.72 -3.09 3.69
CA VAL A 116 38.95 -3.66 5.03
C VAL A 116 39.46 -5.11 4.93
N TRP A 117 39.06 -5.82 3.87
CA TRP A 117 39.36 -7.24 3.65
C TRP A 117 40.68 -7.49 2.92
N LYS A 118 41.47 -6.45 2.63
CA LYS A 118 42.69 -6.50 1.80
C LYS A 118 43.74 -7.54 2.23
N GLU A 119 43.77 -7.88 3.53
CA GLU A 119 44.68 -8.89 4.10
C GLU A 119 44.20 -10.33 3.88
N VAL A 120 42.92 -10.50 3.54
CA VAL A 120 42.27 -11.79 3.35
C VAL A 120 42.13 -12.09 1.85
N CYS A 121 41.56 -11.13 1.12
CA CYS A 121 41.25 -11.22 -0.31
C CYS A 121 41.11 -9.80 -0.92
N LYS A 122 41.23 -9.69 -2.24
CA LYS A 122 40.93 -8.45 -2.97
C LYS A 122 39.82 -8.73 -3.99
N PRO A 123 38.84 -7.82 -4.16
CA PRO A 123 37.84 -7.97 -5.20
C PRO A 123 38.51 -7.92 -6.58
N PRO A 124 38.21 -8.85 -7.50
CA PRO A 124 38.77 -8.80 -8.84
C PRO A 124 38.27 -7.57 -9.60
N LEU A 125 39.07 -7.12 -10.57
CA LEU A 125 38.66 -6.11 -11.55
C LEU A 125 37.58 -6.69 -12.46
N VAL A 126 36.74 -5.83 -13.05
CA VAL A 126 35.62 -6.24 -13.93
C VAL A 126 36.12 -7.11 -15.08
N ASP A 127 37.19 -6.70 -15.75
CA ASP A 127 37.74 -7.40 -16.91
C ASP A 127 38.29 -8.80 -16.57
N ASN A 128 38.77 -9.00 -15.33
CA ASN A 128 39.37 -10.25 -14.87
C ASN A 128 38.42 -11.06 -13.97
N PHE A 129 37.16 -10.64 -13.86
CA PHE A 129 36.21 -11.22 -12.90
C PHE A 129 36.01 -12.72 -13.13
N THR A 130 35.77 -13.10 -14.38
CA THR A 130 35.46 -14.48 -14.77
C THR A 130 36.64 -15.42 -14.54
N GLU A 131 37.86 -14.97 -14.85
CA GLU A 131 39.09 -15.74 -14.63
C GLU A 131 39.33 -15.96 -13.13
N ALA A 132 39.31 -14.89 -12.33
CA ALA A 132 39.50 -14.97 -10.89
C ALA A 132 38.43 -15.85 -10.19
N LEU A 133 37.18 -15.82 -10.68
CA LEU A 133 36.13 -16.70 -10.19
C LEU A 133 36.40 -18.17 -10.51
N ASN A 134 36.87 -18.47 -11.71
CA ASN A 134 37.21 -19.83 -12.12
C ASN A 134 38.44 -20.36 -11.37
N ASP A 135 39.44 -19.52 -11.11
CA ASP A 135 40.58 -19.87 -10.26
C ASP A 135 40.12 -20.24 -8.85
N PHE A 136 39.20 -19.46 -8.27
CA PHE A 136 38.60 -19.80 -6.97
C PHE A 136 37.77 -21.08 -7.01
N ARG A 137 37.05 -21.35 -8.11
CA ARG A 137 36.32 -22.63 -8.29
C ARG A 137 37.27 -23.82 -8.32
N ASN A 138 38.45 -23.67 -8.91
CA ASN A 138 39.42 -24.74 -9.10
C ASN A 138 40.42 -24.90 -7.94
N SER A 139 40.50 -23.94 -7.01
CA SER A 139 41.40 -24.06 -5.85
C SER A 139 40.92 -25.14 -4.87
N ASP A 140 41.75 -25.52 -3.89
CA ASP A 140 41.30 -26.39 -2.79
C ASP A 140 40.75 -25.57 -1.61
N SER A 141 41.42 -24.45 -1.31
CA SER A 141 41.05 -23.49 -0.28
C SER A 141 41.31 -22.05 -0.74
N GLY A 142 40.95 -21.07 0.07
CA GLY A 142 41.17 -19.66 -0.20
C GLY A 142 39.95 -18.79 0.04
N ALA A 143 40.07 -17.50 -0.25
CA ALA A 143 39.00 -16.53 -0.05
C ALA A 143 38.74 -15.71 -1.31
N PHE A 144 37.47 -15.50 -1.64
CA PHE A 144 37.04 -14.69 -2.77
C PHE A 144 36.18 -13.53 -2.30
N CYS A 145 36.52 -12.30 -2.71
CA CYS A 145 35.75 -11.10 -2.38
C CYS A 145 34.73 -10.80 -3.47
N LEU A 146 33.46 -10.85 -3.11
CA LEU A 146 32.34 -10.50 -3.96
C LEU A 146 31.77 -9.15 -3.52
N VAL A 147 31.87 -8.15 -4.39
CA VAL A 147 31.15 -6.88 -4.23
C VAL A 147 29.76 -7.05 -4.83
N SER A 148 28.72 -6.64 -4.10
CA SER A 148 27.27 -6.93 -4.31
C SER A 148 26.64 -6.62 -5.68
N ARG A 149 27.41 -6.24 -6.71
CA ARG A 149 26.95 -5.90 -8.06
C ARG A 149 27.15 -6.98 -9.13
N VAL A 150 27.64 -8.17 -8.78
CA VAL A 150 27.82 -9.23 -9.78
C VAL A 150 26.67 -10.21 -9.70
N ASP A 151 25.72 -10.10 -10.63
CA ASP A 151 24.63 -11.05 -10.81
C ASP A 151 25.12 -12.34 -11.49
N GLY A 152 24.42 -13.45 -11.25
CA GLY A 152 24.65 -14.71 -11.97
C GLY A 152 25.78 -15.61 -11.45
N ILE A 153 26.40 -15.29 -10.31
CA ILE A 153 27.40 -16.19 -9.70
C ILE A 153 26.70 -17.37 -9.02
N ASP A 154 27.15 -18.56 -9.37
CA ASP A 154 26.78 -19.81 -8.71
C ASP A 154 28.04 -20.53 -8.20
N LEU A 155 28.02 -20.88 -6.91
CA LEU A 155 29.09 -21.59 -6.21
C LEU A 155 28.51 -22.72 -5.33
N PRO A 156 27.79 -23.70 -5.89
CA PRO A 156 27.07 -24.70 -5.11
C PRO A 156 28.01 -25.81 -4.61
N GLN A 157 27.57 -26.58 -3.61
CA GLN A 157 28.24 -27.79 -3.13
C GLN A 157 29.70 -27.54 -2.71
N ASN A 158 30.64 -28.33 -3.24
CA ASN A 158 32.07 -28.24 -2.91
C ASN A 158 32.75 -27.00 -3.51
N THR A 159 32.03 -26.22 -4.32
CA THR A 159 32.57 -24.97 -4.88
C THR A 159 32.75 -23.92 -3.80
N CYS A 160 31.80 -23.78 -2.87
CA CYS A 160 31.96 -22.98 -1.67
C CYS A 160 30.90 -23.38 -0.64
N ARG A 161 31.30 -23.59 0.61
CA ARG A 161 30.38 -23.93 1.72
C ARG A 161 30.34 -22.89 2.83
N ILE A 162 31.17 -21.85 2.75
CA ILE A 162 31.30 -20.85 3.81
C ILE A 162 31.20 -19.46 3.20
N MET A 163 30.29 -18.65 3.73
CA MET A 163 30.13 -17.27 3.33
C MET A 163 30.15 -16.33 4.53
N ILE A 164 30.94 -15.27 4.42
CA ILE A 164 30.96 -14.14 5.36
C ILE A 164 30.27 -12.95 4.69
N ILE A 165 29.29 -12.37 5.37
CA ILE A 165 28.48 -11.25 4.87
C ILE A 165 28.76 -10.01 5.73
N ASP A 166 29.46 -9.03 5.17
CA ASP A 166 29.88 -7.81 5.88
C ASP A 166 29.17 -6.56 5.33
N GLY A 167 27.86 -6.56 5.52
CA GLY A 167 26.95 -5.49 5.14
C GLY A 167 25.80 -5.99 4.30
N SER A 168 24.70 -5.24 4.29
CA SER A 168 23.56 -5.53 3.43
C SER A 168 23.98 -5.52 1.95
N PRO A 169 23.56 -6.49 1.12
CA PRO A 169 23.84 -6.45 -0.30
C PRO A 169 23.29 -5.16 -0.91
N SER A 170 24.18 -4.24 -1.28
CA SER A 170 23.78 -2.94 -1.84
C SER A 170 23.70 -3.00 -3.37
N GLY A 171 22.51 -2.73 -3.89
CA GLY A 171 22.26 -2.35 -5.28
C GLY A 171 21.67 -0.93 -5.35
N SER A 172 22.01 -0.07 -4.39
CA SER A 172 21.35 1.22 -4.24
C SER A 172 21.81 2.21 -5.30
N ASN A 173 20.91 2.51 -6.23
CA ASN A 173 20.98 3.76 -6.99
C ASN A 173 20.83 4.97 -6.03
N SER A 174 21.05 6.17 -6.54
CA SER A 174 21.04 7.39 -5.73
C SER A 174 19.70 7.63 -5.06
N GLN A 175 18.59 7.25 -5.73
CA GLN A 175 17.25 7.29 -5.16
C GLN A 175 17.11 6.41 -3.92
N GLU A 176 17.43 5.11 -4.03
CA GLU A 176 17.31 4.18 -2.91
C GLU A 176 18.20 4.59 -1.75
N ARG A 177 19.41 5.06 -2.04
CA ARG A 177 20.33 5.60 -1.04
C ARG A 177 19.71 6.79 -0.31
N TYR A 178 19.12 7.74 -1.03
CA TYR A 178 18.42 8.88 -0.42
C TYR A 178 17.22 8.44 0.43
N GLN A 179 16.40 7.52 -0.07
CA GLN A 179 15.24 6.99 0.66
C GLN A 179 15.63 6.31 1.98
N VAL A 180 16.74 5.55 1.99
CA VAL A 180 17.21 4.85 3.20
C VAL A 180 17.96 5.79 4.14
N GLU A 181 18.99 6.49 3.65
CA GLU A 181 19.93 7.24 4.48
C GLU A 181 19.37 8.59 4.94
N ALA A 182 18.65 9.31 4.06
CA ALA A 182 18.14 10.65 4.37
C ALA A 182 16.69 10.62 4.86
N LEU A 183 15.84 9.76 4.27
CA LEU A 183 14.40 9.72 4.56
C LEU A 183 14.00 8.63 5.57
N GLN A 184 14.89 7.68 5.87
CA GLN A 184 14.62 6.56 6.78
C GLN A 184 13.39 5.72 6.37
N MET A 185 13.21 5.47 5.07
CA MET A 185 12.13 4.63 4.51
C MET A 185 12.44 3.13 4.71
N LEU A 186 12.61 2.72 5.98
CA LEU A 186 13.18 1.42 6.32
C LEU A 186 12.28 0.22 5.98
N SER A 187 10.95 0.35 6.05
CA SER A 187 10.09 -0.79 5.72
C SER A 187 10.01 -1.10 4.24
N GLN A 188 9.93 -0.08 3.39
CA GLN A 188 10.06 -0.31 1.95
C GLN A 188 11.39 -1.01 1.62
N ASN A 189 12.47 -0.63 2.32
CA ASN A 189 13.77 -1.26 2.16
C ASN A 189 13.85 -2.66 2.80
N ALA A 190 13.00 -3.00 3.77
CA ALA A 190 13.03 -4.29 4.45
C ALA A 190 12.63 -5.42 3.50
N THR A 191 11.59 -5.24 2.68
CA THR A 191 11.14 -6.22 1.69
C THR A 191 12.25 -6.47 0.65
N LYS A 192 12.85 -5.40 0.11
CA LYS A 192 14.02 -5.50 -0.78
C LYS A 192 15.20 -6.22 -0.13
N THR A 193 15.47 -5.93 1.15
CA THR A 193 16.56 -6.57 1.90
C THR A 193 16.30 -8.06 2.07
N SER A 194 15.06 -8.47 2.37
CA SER A 194 14.66 -9.89 2.43
C SER A 194 14.93 -10.62 1.11
N THR A 195 14.49 -10.05 -0.02
CA THR A 195 14.72 -10.62 -1.35
C THR A 195 16.21 -10.74 -1.68
N ARG A 196 16.98 -9.68 -1.47
CA ARG A 196 18.43 -9.68 -1.75
C ARG A 196 19.20 -10.63 -0.83
N LEU A 197 18.82 -10.72 0.44
CA LEU A 197 19.41 -11.66 1.39
C LEU A 197 19.11 -13.10 0.99
N THR A 198 17.87 -13.40 0.61
CA THR A 198 17.48 -14.72 0.09
C THR A 198 18.30 -15.10 -1.14
N GLN A 199 18.43 -14.19 -2.11
CA GLN A 199 19.26 -14.41 -3.29
C GLN A 199 20.74 -14.59 -2.94
N LEU A 200 21.25 -13.84 -1.97
CA LEU A 200 22.64 -13.92 -1.50
C LEU A 200 22.93 -15.29 -0.87
N LEU A 201 22.03 -15.78 0.00
CA LEU A 201 22.12 -17.11 0.61
C LEU A 201 22.03 -18.24 -0.44
N GLY A 202 21.26 -18.02 -1.51
CA GLY A 202 21.15 -18.93 -2.65
C GLY A 202 22.39 -19.00 -3.55
N ARG A 203 23.44 -18.17 -3.33
CA ARG A 203 24.65 -18.20 -4.17
C ARG A 203 25.57 -19.40 -3.90
N ILE A 204 25.62 -19.87 -2.65
CA ILE A 204 26.46 -21.02 -2.26
C ILE A 204 25.65 -22.27 -1.88
N ASN A 205 24.31 -22.16 -1.83
CA ASN A 205 23.45 -23.24 -1.37
C ASN A 205 22.16 -23.31 -2.21
N ARG A 206 22.16 -24.17 -3.23
CA ARG A 206 21.08 -24.25 -4.26
C ARG A 206 20.29 -25.58 -4.29
N GLY A 207 20.80 -26.64 -3.67
CA GLY A 207 20.24 -27.99 -3.78
C GLY A 207 19.61 -28.51 -2.50
N ARG A 208 18.70 -29.50 -2.64
CA ARG A 208 18.05 -30.20 -1.51
C ARG A 208 19.03 -30.93 -0.58
N SER A 209 20.17 -31.36 -1.12
CA SER A 209 21.23 -32.06 -0.39
C SER A 209 22.45 -31.18 -0.14
N ASP A 210 22.34 -29.88 -0.42
CA ASP A 210 23.46 -28.95 -0.26
C ASP A 210 23.46 -28.34 1.14
N TYR A 211 24.63 -28.02 1.67
CA TYR A 211 24.76 -27.45 3.01
C TYR A 211 25.86 -26.39 3.07
N GLY A 212 25.67 -25.38 3.91
CA GLY A 212 26.61 -24.27 4.03
C GLY A 212 26.49 -23.49 5.35
N ALA A 213 27.55 -22.76 5.65
CA ALA A 213 27.67 -21.87 6.80
C ALA A 213 27.72 -20.41 6.38
N PHE A 214 26.95 -19.58 7.07
CA PHE A 214 26.84 -18.15 6.82
C PHE A 214 27.16 -17.38 8.10
N ILE A 215 28.09 -16.44 8.02
CA ILE A 215 28.47 -15.59 9.15
C ILE A 215 28.19 -14.13 8.78
N ILE A 216 27.31 -13.48 9.53
CA ILE A 216 26.83 -12.12 9.24
C ILE A 216 27.50 -11.12 10.17
N TYR A 217 28.40 -10.28 9.65
CA TYR A 217 29.09 -9.23 10.41
C TYR A 217 28.56 -7.81 10.15
N GLY A 218 27.85 -7.58 9.05
CA GLY A 218 27.31 -6.25 8.75
C GLY A 218 26.41 -5.74 9.88
N HIS A 219 26.73 -4.59 10.49
CA HIS A 219 25.93 -4.02 11.58
C HIS A 219 24.46 -3.81 11.16
N ASP A 220 24.26 -3.26 9.97
CA ASP A 220 22.95 -3.08 9.33
C ASP A 220 22.16 -4.39 9.22
N LEU A 221 22.79 -5.46 8.73
CA LEU A 221 22.14 -6.78 8.64
C LEU A 221 21.91 -7.42 10.01
N ASN A 222 22.84 -7.27 10.97
CA ASN A 222 22.65 -7.79 12.32
C ASN A 222 21.45 -7.12 12.99
N THR A 223 21.33 -5.79 12.90
CA THR A 223 20.14 -5.07 13.39
C THR A 223 18.88 -5.50 12.64
N TRP A 224 18.96 -5.71 11.33
CA TRP A 224 17.82 -6.15 10.52
C TRP A 224 17.34 -7.56 10.90
N CYS A 225 18.26 -8.51 11.08
CA CYS A 225 17.96 -9.92 11.40
C CYS A 225 17.44 -10.13 12.82
N LYS A 226 17.71 -9.20 13.76
CA LYS A 226 17.19 -9.25 15.13
C LYS A 226 15.73 -8.77 15.25
N ASN A 227 15.11 -8.33 14.17
CA ASN A 227 13.73 -7.85 14.17
C ASN A 227 12.79 -8.92 13.58
N ASP A 228 11.90 -9.45 14.41
CA ASP A 228 10.97 -10.52 14.02
C ASP A 228 10.09 -10.14 12.82
N ARG A 229 9.71 -8.86 12.67
CA ARG A 229 8.93 -8.39 11.51
C ARG A 229 9.73 -8.46 10.21
N ASN A 230 11.04 -8.27 10.28
CA ASN A 230 11.92 -8.42 9.13
C ASN A 230 12.14 -9.89 8.80
N ILE A 231 12.36 -10.72 9.81
CA ILE A 231 12.53 -12.16 9.66
C ILE A 231 11.25 -12.82 9.09
N ALA A 232 10.07 -12.31 9.45
CA ALA A 232 8.79 -12.73 8.88
C ALA A 232 8.65 -12.46 7.37
N LEU A 233 9.42 -11.51 6.80
CA LEU A 233 9.46 -11.26 5.35
C LEU A 233 10.28 -12.31 4.58
N LEU A 234 11.05 -13.17 5.27
CA LEU A 234 11.86 -14.21 4.62
C LEU A 234 11.00 -15.43 4.24
N PRO A 235 11.39 -16.16 3.18
CA PRO A 235 10.80 -17.46 2.87
C PRO A 235 10.80 -18.38 4.09
N ALA A 236 9.78 -19.23 4.20
CA ALA A 236 9.51 -20.03 5.40
C ALA A 236 10.74 -20.80 5.90
N LEU A 237 11.46 -21.48 5.00
CA LEU A 237 12.65 -22.24 5.38
C LEU A 237 13.81 -21.35 5.84
N ILE A 238 14.08 -20.24 5.16
CA ILE A 238 15.16 -19.34 5.54
C ILE A 238 14.86 -18.71 6.90
N ARG A 239 13.59 -18.33 7.14
CA ARG A 239 13.12 -17.87 8.45
C ARG A 239 13.42 -18.88 9.56
N LYS A 240 13.09 -20.15 9.34
CA LYS A 240 13.40 -21.26 10.26
C LYS A 240 14.91 -21.39 10.52
N GLN A 241 15.73 -21.24 9.48
CA GLN A 241 17.20 -21.31 9.58
C GLN A 241 17.81 -20.14 10.38
N PHE A 242 17.23 -18.94 10.30
CA PHE A 242 17.63 -17.82 11.16
C PHE A 242 17.29 -18.08 12.64
N LEU A 243 16.08 -18.58 12.92
CA LEU A 243 15.68 -18.95 14.27
C LEU A 243 16.56 -20.08 14.83
N LEU A 244 16.87 -21.08 14.02
CA LEU A 244 17.76 -22.19 14.39
C LEU A 244 19.16 -21.69 14.71
N GLY A 245 19.68 -20.76 13.89
CA GLY A 245 20.96 -20.09 14.15
C GLY A 245 20.97 -19.34 15.48
N ALA A 246 19.90 -18.61 15.80
CA ALA A 246 19.76 -17.93 17.08
C ALA A 246 19.73 -18.93 18.26
N SER A 247 18.93 -19.99 18.17
CA SER A 247 18.88 -21.04 19.20
C SER A 247 20.22 -21.77 19.38
N LEU A 248 20.94 -22.02 18.29
CA LEU A 248 22.29 -22.58 18.34
C LEU A 248 23.23 -21.63 19.09
N GLN A 249 23.23 -20.33 18.76
CA GLN A 249 24.07 -19.32 19.42
C GLN A 249 23.77 -19.18 20.92
N ASP A 250 22.50 -19.27 21.30
CA ASP A 250 22.09 -19.26 22.71
C ASP A 250 22.62 -20.48 23.50
N GLN A 251 22.65 -21.65 22.86
CA GLN A 251 23.15 -22.89 23.49
C GLN A 251 24.68 -22.92 23.59
N ILE A 252 25.37 -22.46 22.55
CA ILE A 252 26.84 -22.58 22.47
C ILE A 252 27.59 -21.44 23.16
N GLY A 253 26.89 -20.36 23.53
CA GLY A 253 27.43 -19.16 24.17
C GLY A 253 28.35 -18.32 23.27
N GLU A 254 28.99 -17.32 23.86
CA GLU A 254 30.04 -16.55 23.21
C GLU A 254 31.23 -17.47 22.90
N LYS A 255 31.50 -17.67 21.60
CA LYS A 255 32.63 -18.47 21.12
C LYS A 255 33.74 -17.60 20.58
N SER A 256 34.98 -18.00 20.87
CA SER A 256 36.16 -17.46 20.21
C SER A 256 36.22 -17.90 18.74
N ASN A 257 36.99 -17.20 17.92
CA ASN A 257 37.17 -17.57 16.51
C ASN A 257 37.72 -18.99 16.32
N GLU A 258 38.56 -19.48 17.22
CA GLU A 258 39.10 -20.84 17.16
C GLU A 258 38.00 -21.88 17.42
N GLN A 259 37.20 -21.67 18.45
CA GLN A 259 36.08 -22.55 18.78
C GLN A 259 35.01 -22.54 17.68
N LEU A 260 34.77 -21.38 17.06
CA LEU A 260 33.86 -21.25 15.93
C LEU A 260 34.37 -22.01 14.69
N VAL A 261 35.66 -21.93 14.37
CA VAL A 261 36.25 -22.71 13.26
C VAL A 261 36.05 -24.20 13.47
N ASN A 262 36.29 -24.70 14.69
CA ASN A 262 36.08 -26.12 15.01
C ASN A 262 34.61 -26.52 14.85
N LEU A 263 33.68 -25.74 15.41
CA LEU A 263 32.24 -25.98 15.25
C LEU A 263 31.82 -26.03 13.77
N LEU A 264 32.29 -25.09 12.95
CA LEU A 264 31.96 -25.06 11.53
C LEU A 264 32.58 -26.23 10.77
N ASN A 265 33.79 -26.66 11.15
CA ASN A 265 34.41 -27.86 10.58
C ASN A 265 33.59 -29.11 10.91
N ASP A 266 33.12 -29.26 12.14
CA ASP A 266 32.28 -30.39 12.57
C ASP A 266 30.94 -30.42 11.81
N ILE A 267 30.25 -29.28 11.72
CA ILE A 267 28.96 -29.14 11.00
C ILE A 267 29.13 -29.47 9.50
N LEU A 268 30.20 -28.98 8.88
CA LEU A 268 30.45 -29.12 7.44
C LEU A 268 31.18 -30.42 7.08
N GLY A 269 31.57 -31.24 8.06
CA GLY A 269 32.34 -32.47 7.85
C GLY A 269 33.72 -32.21 7.26
N LYS A 270 34.41 -31.19 7.77
CA LYS A 270 35.77 -30.79 7.40
C LYS A 270 36.74 -31.05 8.56
N GLY A 271 38.03 -30.79 8.35
CA GLY A 271 39.08 -31.10 9.34
C GLY A 271 39.40 -32.61 9.42
N GLU A 272 39.84 -33.07 10.59
CA GLU A 272 40.38 -34.43 10.80
C GLU A 272 39.32 -35.54 10.60
N SER A 273 38.07 -35.30 11.00
CA SER A 273 37.00 -36.29 10.96
C SER A 273 36.49 -36.58 9.54
N LYS A 274 36.49 -35.57 8.65
CA LYS A 274 35.88 -35.59 7.30
C LYS A 274 34.44 -36.15 7.24
N ILE A 275 33.78 -36.23 8.39
CA ILE A 275 32.42 -36.73 8.58
C ILE A 275 31.64 -35.64 9.30
N ARG A 276 30.40 -35.40 8.86
CA ARG A 276 29.52 -34.40 9.48
C ARG A 276 29.08 -34.87 10.86
N ASP A 277 29.07 -33.93 11.80
CA ASP A 277 28.63 -34.20 13.15
C ASP A 277 27.17 -34.69 13.18
N LYS A 278 26.97 -35.85 13.81
CA LYS A 278 25.65 -36.47 13.93
C LYS A 278 24.75 -35.67 14.87
N ALA A 279 25.31 -35.10 15.94
CA ALA A 279 24.53 -34.31 16.88
C ALA A 279 23.97 -33.05 16.21
N TRP A 280 24.75 -32.39 15.35
CA TRP A 280 24.26 -31.32 14.50
C TRP A 280 23.10 -31.75 13.58
N LEU A 281 23.23 -32.89 12.89
CA LEU A 281 22.19 -33.39 11.98
C LEU A 281 20.88 -33.69 12.72
N ASP A 282 20.99 -34.35 13.87
CA ASP A 282 19.84 -34.66 14.73
C ASP A 282 19.21 -33.36 15.27
N PHE A 283 20.02 -32.43 15.79
CA PHE A 283 19.57 -31.10 16.24
C PHE A 283 18.85 -30.32 15.13
N TYR A 284 19.42 -30.31 13.92
CA TYR A 284 18.83 -29.61 12.78
C TYR A 284 17.48 -30.20 12.41
N GLY A 285 17.39 -31.52 12.27
CA GLY A 285 16.15 -32.22 11.90
C GLY A 285 15.04 -32.07 12.94
N GLU A 286 15.37 -32.21 14.23
CA GLU A 286 14.37 -32.13 15.31
C GLU A 286 13.88 -30.70 15.55
N THR A 287 14.74 -29.69 15.38
CA THR A 287 14.43 -28.31 15.76
C THR A 287 13.77 -27.54 14.61
N ILE A 288 14.18 -27.75 13.36
CA ILE A 288 13.74 -26.93 12.23
C ILE A 288 12.22 -26.97 12.01
N ASP A 289 11.58 -28.12 12.24
CA ASP A 289 10.14 -28.27 12.03
C ASP A 289 9.32 -27.50 13.06
N GLY A 290 9.77 -27.42 14.31
CA GLY A 290 9.08 -26.73 15.40
C GLY A 290 9.36 -25.23 15.53
N LEU A 291 10.35 -24.70 14.80
CA LEU A 291 10.67 -23.27 14.83
C LEU A 291 9.71 -22.48 13.94
N GLU A 292 8.88 -21.64 14.53
CA GLU A 292 8.02 -20.73 13.78
C GLU A 292 8.02 -19.34 14.42
N VAL A 293 7.93 -18.32 13.56
CA VAL A 293 7.55 -16.99 14.00
C VAL A 293 6.05 -17.01 14.25
N SER A 294 5.56 -16.26 15.24
CA SER A 294 4.15 -16.26 15.59
C SER A 294 3.25 -16.00 14.37
N GLU A 295 2.14 -16.75 14.28
CA GLU A 295 1.17 -16.60 13.20
C GLU A 295 0.67 -15.15 13.10
N ASP A 296 0.47 -14.49 14.24
CA ASP A 296 0.12 -13.07 14.31
C ASP A 296 1.13 -12.18 13.58
N SER A 297 2.44 -12.41 13.75
CA SER A 297 3.46 -11.62 13.07
C SER A 297 3.46 -11.87 11.56
N ILE A 298 3.24 -13.11 11.13
CA ILE A 298 3.14 -13.47 9.70
C ILE A 298 1.91 -12.79 9.08
N ASN A 299 0.77 -12.85 9.75
CA ASN A 299 -0.49 -12.24 9.30
C ASN A 299 -0.36 -10.72 9.22
N LEU A 300 0.22 -10.07 10.23
CA LEU A 300 0.48 -8.63 10.23
C LEU A 300 1.38 -8.20 9.08
N VAL A 301 2.42 -8.98 8.76
CA VAL A 301 3.30 -8.69 7.62
C VAL A 301 2.56 -8.87 6.30
N ARG A 302 1.72 -9.91 6.15
CA ARG A 302 0.91 -10.11 4.94
C ARG A 302 -0.09 -8.98 4.72
N GLU A 303 -0.89 -8.63 5.73
CA GLU A 303 -1.85 -7.53 5.63
C GLU A 303 -1.18 -6.20 5.28
N ARG A 304 0.01 -5.98 5.85
CA ARG A 304 0.85 -4.83 5.52
C ARG A 304 1.28 -4.85 4.06
N GLU A 305 1.85 -5.95 3.59
CA GLU A 305 2.34 -6.06 2.20
C GLU A 305 1.21 -5.97 1.19
N ASP A 306 0.02 -6.51 1.49
CA ASP A 306 -1.17 -6.35 0.65
C ASP A 306 -1.58 -4.88 0.52
N LYS A 307 -1.52 -4.11 1.61
CA LYS A 307 -1.74 -2.66 1.56
C LYS A 307 -0.64 -1.97 0.76
N LEU A 308 0.63 -2.32 0.95
CA LEU A 308 1.74 -1.73 0.18
C LEU A 308 1.66 -2.05 -1.32
N ALA A 309 1.11 -3.21 -1.70
CA ALA A 309 0.85 -3.58 -3.08
C ALA A 309 -0.15 -2.65 -3.77
N THR A 310 -1.17 -2.17 -3.05
CA THR A 310 -2.07 -1.12 -3.58
C THR A 310 -1.33 0.20 -3.82
N GLY A 311 -0.38 0.54 -2.95
CA GLY A 311 0.52 1.67 -3.14
C GLY A 311 1.38 1.52 -4.39
N ALA A 312 2.00 0.36 -4.60
CA ALA A 312 2.82 0.07 -5.77
C ALA A 312 2.04 0.19 -7.11
N LEU A 313 0.76 -0.19 -7.14
CA LEU A 313 -0.10 0.02 -8.31
C LEU A 313 -0.29 1.52 -8.55
N ALA A 314 -0.64 2.27 -7.52
CA ALA A 314 -0.84 3.71 -7.60
C ALA A 314 0.45 4.47 -7.99
N GLU A 315 1.62 4.02 -7.55
CA GLU A 315 2.93 4.54 -7.99
C GLU A 315 3.10 4.40 -9.51
N SER A 316 2.78 3.21 -10.04
CA SER A 316 2.87 2.91 -11.47
C SER A 316 1.85 3.72 -12.29
N GLU A 317 0.61 3.83 -11.81
CA GLU A 317 -0.43 4.63 -12.47
C GLU A 317 -0.11 6.12 -12.44
N PHE A 318 0.29 6.65 -11.27
CA PHE A 318 0.73 8.03 -11.10
C PHE A 318 1.77 8.41 -12.14
N MET A 319 2.83 7.60 -12.22
CA MET A 319 3.92 7.90 -13.15
C MET A 319 3.48 7.74 -14.59
N SER A 320 2.63 6.75 -14.88
CA SER A 320 2.11 6.55 -16.23
C SER A 320 1.27 7.73 -16.71
N TYR A 321 0.34 8.24 -15.89
CA TYR A 321 -0.46 9.42 -16.23
C TYR A 321 0.40 10.68 -16.35
N LEU A 322 1.33 10.89 -15.39
CA LEU A 322 2.23 12.03 -15.41
C LEU A 322 3.13 12.03 -16.66
N TRP A 323 3.63 10.85 -17.07
CA TRP A 323 4.43 10.70 -18.30
C TRP A 323 3.65 11.07 -19.56
N HIS A 324 2.32 10.95 -19.55
CA HIS A 324 1.45 11.35 -20.66
C HIS A 324 0.89 12.77 -20.52
N GLY A 325 1.34 13.54 -19.51
CA GLY A 325 0.89 14.91 -19.25
C GLY A 325 -0.45 15.02 -18.53
N ASP A 326 -1.01 13.92 -18.01
CA ASP A 326 -2.26 13.93 -17.26
C ASP A 326 -1.97 14.06 -15.74
N SER A 327 -1.61 15.27 -15.33
CA SER A 327 -1.30 15.59 -13.93
C SER A 327 -2.49 15.34 -13.00
N GLN A 328 -3.73 15.48 -13.48
CA GLN A 328 -4.93 15.27 -12.69
C GLN A 328 -5.09 13.79 -12.30
N ARG A 329 -5.13 12.89 -13.29
CA ARG A 329 -5.28 11.45 -13.02
C ARG A 329 -4.06 10.90 -12.28
N ALA A 330 -2.87 11.44 -12.54
CA ALA A 330 -1.70 11.13 -11.74
C ALA A 330 -1.97 11.41 -10.26
N ARG A 331 -2.34 12.65 -9.92
CA ARG A 331 -2.68 13.04 -8.54
C ARG A 331 -3.78 12.15 -7.94
N GLN A 332 -4.83 11.83 -8.69
CA GLN A 332 -5.92 10.95 -8.25
C GLN A 332 -5.41 9.58 -7.78
N SER A 333 -4.52 8.93 -8.55
CA SER A 333 -3.98 7.61 -8.20
C SER A 333 -3.32 7.61 -6.81
N LEU A 334 -2.42 8.55 -6.50
CA LEU A 334 -1.79 8.61 -5.16
C LEU A 334 -2.74 9.13 -4.08
N MET A 335 -3.57 10.14 -4.38
CA MET A 335 -4.50 10.73 -3.41
C MET A 335 -5.51 9.70 -2.89
N SER A 336 -5.95 8.77 -3.74
CA SER A 336 -6.89 7.71 -3.37
C SER A 336 -6.35 6.73 -2.32
N ILE A 337 -5.02 6.56 -2.22
CA ILE A 337 -4.39 5.57 -1.35
C ILE A 337 -3.55 6.16 -0.21
N VAL A 338 -3.16 7.44 -0.27
CA VAL A 338 -2.15 8.01 0.65
C VAL A 338 -2.56 7.94 2.12
N ASP A 339 -3.86 8.15 2.41
CA ASP A 339 -4.38 8.09 3.77
C ASP A 339 -4.56 6.65 4.27
N ASN A 340 -4.72 5.67 3.36
CA ASN A 340 -4.77 4.24 3.69
C ASN A 340 -3.37 3.65 3.92
N ILE A 341 -2.34 4.18 3.25
CA ILE A 341 -0.95 3.77 3.42
C ILE A 341 -0.33 4.37 4.68
N ALA A 342 -0.70 5.60 5.06
CA ALA A 342 -0.07 6.32 6.17
C ALA A 342 -0.03 5.56 7.52
N PRO A 343 -1.06 4.79 7.94
CA PRO A 343 -1.00 3.99 9.17
C PRO A 343 -0.04 2.80 9.10
N VAL A 344 0.30 2.32 7.90
CA VAL A 344 1.11 1.11 7.65
C VAL A 344 2.57 1.46 7.34
N ASP A 345 2.77 2.53 6.59
CA ASP A 345 4.07 3.11 6.26
C ASP A 345 3.92 4.62 6.09
N SER A 346 4.11 5.34 7.20
CA SER A 346 3.99 6.80 7.22
C SER A 346 5.05 7.48 6.35
N LYS A 347 6.24 6.87 6.22
CA LYS A 347 7.32 7.38 5.38
C LYS A 347 6.96 7.27 3.91
N LEU A 348 6.41 6.14 3.47
CA LEU A 348 5.93 5.97 2.10
C LEU A 348 4.79 6.96 1.77
N ALA A 349 3.84 7.16 2.68
CA ALA A 349 2.81 8.19 2.49
C ALA A 349 3.41 9.61 2.39
N GLY A 350 4.47 9.90 3.15
CA GLY A 350 5.21 11.16 3.03
C GLY A 350 5.97 11.30 1.71
N TRP A 351 6.48 10.19 1.16
CA TRP A 351 7.07 10.13 -0.18
C TRP A 351 6.03 10.45 -1.26
N TYR A 352 4.81 9.94 -1.13
CA TYR A 352 3.72 10.31 -2.04
C TYR A 352 3.33 11.77 -1.93
N ASP A 353 3.24 12.31 -0.71
CA ASP A 353 2.98 13.75 -0.51
C ASP A 353 4.05 14.63 -1.18
N LEU A 354 5.32 14.21 -1.20
CA LEU A 354 6.36 14.96 -1.92
C LEU A 354 6.03 15.07 -3.41
N TRP A 355 5.69 13.96 -4.06
CA TRP A 355 5.39 13.95 -5.51
C TRP A 355 4.05 14.59 -5.86
N LEU A 356 3.05 14.46 -4.98
CA LEU A 356 1.81 15.22 -5.10
C LEU A 356 2.09 16.73 -5.06
N GLY A 357 2.89 17.19 -4.08
CA GLY A 357 3.27 18.60 -3.97
C GLY A 357 3.95 19.13 -5.21
N MET A 358 4.89 18.35 -5.77
CA MET A 358 5.59 18.68 -7.02
C MET A 358 4.63 18.83 -8.20
N THR A 359 3.64 17.95 -8.36
CA THR A 359 2.67 18.06 -9.47
C THR A 359 1.76 19.29 -9.35
N TYR A 360 1.35 19.66 -8.14
CA TYR A 360 0.60 20.91 -7.93
C TYR A 360 1.47 22.15 -8.20
N GLU A 361 2.74 22.12 -7.81
CA GLU A 361 3.69 23.21 -8.10
C GLU A 361 3.92 23.38 -9.60
N MET A 362 4.07 22.27 -10.35
CA MET A 362 4.18 22.30 -11.81
C MET A 362 2.98 22.97 -12.49
N ASP A 363 1.78 22.74 -11.96
CA ASP A 363 0.53 23.32 -12.46
C ASP A 363 0.21 24.72 -11.86
N GLY A 364 1.12 25.27 -11.05
CA GLY A 364 1.00 26.62 -10.45
C GLY A 364 0.10 26.72 -9.21
N ASP A 365 -0.42 25.62 -8.68
CA ASP A 365 -1.23 25.59 -7.46
C ASP A 365 -0.34 25.48 -6.20
N LEU A 366 0.25 26.62 -5.85
CA LEU A 366 1.20 26.74 -4.74
C LEU A 366 0.56 26.43 -3.37
N GLY A 367 -0.74 26.66 -3.19
CA GLY A 367 -1.45 26.38 -1.95
C GLY A 367 -1.61 24.87 -1.68
N SER A 368 -2.06 24.13 -2.69
CA SER A 368 -2.13 22.68 -2.63
C SER A 368 -0.73 22.05 -2.53
N ALA A 369 0.25 22.59 -3.27
CA ALA A 369 1.64 22.16 -3.19
C ALA A 369 2.22 22.32 -1.76
N SER A 370 2.08 23.50 -1.15
CA SER A 370 2.54 23.78 0.21
C SER A 370 1.92 22.86 1.26
N THR A 371 0.64 22.53 1.08
CA THR A 371 -0.08 21.58 1.95
C THR A 371 0.56 20.19 1.89
N HIS A 372 0.79 19.67 0.69
CA HIS A 372 1.42 18.38 0.50
C HIS A 372 2.88 18.37 0.98
N TYR A 373 3.67 19.39 0.67
CA TYR A 373 5.03 19.51 1.20
C TYR A 373 5.11 19.58 2.73
N SER A 374 4.13 20.20 3.37
CA SER A 374 4.05 20.22 4.84
C SER A 374 3.76 18.83 5.42
N ARG A 375 2.89 18.04 4.77
CA ARG A 375 2.66 16.63 5.13
C ARG A 375 3.88 15.75 4.85
N ALA A 376 4.58 15.99 3.74
CA ALA A 376 5.83 15.31 3.43
C ALA A 376 6.89 15.58 4.50
N ARG A 377 7.05 16.83 4.94
CA ARG A 377 7.96 17.20 6.05
C ARG A 377 7.60 16.51 7.37
N SER A 378 6.32 16.48 7.72
CA SER A 378 5.89 15.86 9.00
C SER A 378 6.09 14.34 9.01
N ARG A 379 5.94 13.69 7.85
CA ARG A 379 6.09 12.24 7.69
C ARG A 379 7.56 11.84 7.49
N LEU A 380 8.29 12.51 6.60
CA LEU A 380 9.67 12.17 6.22
C LEU A 380 10.72 12.80 7.14
N THR A 381 10.95 14.10 7.00
CA THR A 381 11.93 14.86 7.78
C THR A 381 11.62 16.36 7.70
N PRO A 382 11.70 17.11 8.82
CA PRO A 382 11.53 18.57 8.81
C PRO A 382 12.55 19.31 7.93
N ARG A 383 13.69 18.67 7.63
CA ARG A 383 14.78 19.22 6.81
C ARG A 383 14.57 19.01 5.30
N LEU A 384 13.42 18.51 4.88
CA LEU A 384 13.12 18.31 3.47
C LEU A 384 13.18 19.66 2.75
N ASN A 385 14.07 19.76 1.76
CA ASN A 385 14.33 21.00 1.04
C ASN A 385 13.29 21.21 -0.08
N VAL A 386 12.07 21.56 0.33
CA VAL A 386 10.95 21.89 -0.55
C VAL A 386 10.48 23.32 -0.25
N PRO A 387 9.91 24.03 -1.23
CA PRO A 387 9.45 25.41 -1.05
C PRO A 387 8.64 25.62 0.23
N LEU A 388 8.93 26.73 0.91
CA LEU A 388 8.15 27.24 2.04
C LEU A 388 7.28 28.37 1.51
N ILE A 389 6.08 28.02 1.04
CA ILE A 389 5.12 29.00 0.57
C ILE A 389 4.30 29.45 1.78
N SER A 390 4.27 30.76 2.03
CA SER A 390 3.44 31.37 3.04
C SER A 390 1.97 31.11 2.72
N LYS A 391 1.17 30.71 3.73
CA LYS A 391 -0.29 30.56 3.57
C LYS A 391 -0.99 31.88 3.21
N PHE A 392 -0.31 33.01 3.38
CA PHE A 392 -0.83 34.35 3.06
C PHE A 392 -0.60 34.75 1.58
N ASP A 393 0.25 34.03 0.85
CA ASP A 393 0.57 34.34 -0.55
C ASP A 393 -0.36 33.64 -1.54
N THR A 394 -1.33 32.87 -1.04
CA THR A 394 -2.32 32.17 -1.88
C THR A 394 -3.60 33.00 -1.94
N GLU A 395 -3.90 33.57 -3.11
CA GLU A 395 -5.22 34.14 -3.38
C GLU A 395 -6.28 33.04 -3.25
N GLN A 396 -7.05 33.10 -2.16
CA GLN A 396 -8.23 32.26 -2.00
C GLN A 396 -9.40 33.03 -2.61
N GLY A 397 -9.90 32.56 -3.76
CA GLY A 397 -11.22 33.01 -4.21
C GLY A 397 -12.26 32.65 -3.13
N GLU A 398 -13.26 33.53 -2.92
CA GLU A 398 -14.48 33.23 -2.16
C GLU A 398 -15.62 32.81 -3.10
N LEU A 399 -16.22 31.63 -2.86
CA LEU A 399 -17.23 31.07 -3.74
C LEU A 399 -18.48 31.81 -3.35
N ASP A 400 -19.02 32.65 -4.22
CA ASP A 400 -20.38 33.14 -4.02
C ASP A 400 -21.30 31.92 -3.92
N THR A 401 -21.98 31.79 -2.79
CA THR A 401 -22.83 30.64 -2.51
C THR A 401 -24.29 31.07 -2.45
N GLU A 402 -25.11 30.51 -3.33
CA GLU A 402 -26.53 30.81 -3.45
C GLU A 402 -27.42 29.70 -2.86
N ASN A 403 -26.84 28.52 -2.59
CA ASN A 403 -27.57 27.34 -2.09
C ASN A 403 -26.72 26.46 -1.17
N PRO A 404 -27.32 25.47 -0.45
CA PRO A 404 -26.61 24.69 0.57
C PRO A 404 -25.53 23.79 -0.02
N VAL A 405 -25.76 23.27 -1.23
CA VAL A 405 -24.80 22.40 -1.93
C VAL A 405 -23.54 23.20 -2.27
N GLN A 406 -23.69 24.41 -2.79
CA GLN A 406 -22.56 25.32 -3.04
C GLN A 406 -21.79 25.66 -1.76
N ARG A 407 -22.49 25.98 -0.67
CA ARG A 407 -21.85 26.22 0.65
C ARG A 407 -21.00 25.04 1.09
N LYS A 408 -21.57 23.84 1.02
CA LYS A 408 -20.85 22.61 1.38
C LYS A 408 -19.61 22.38 0.52
N LEU A 409 -19.73 22.58 -0.78
CA LEU A 409 -18.64 22.39 -1.74
C LEU A 409 -17.54 23.46 -1.61
N ALA A 410 -17.92 24.70 -1.33
CA ALA A 410 -16.99 25.80 -1.04
C ALA A 410 -16.16 25.51 0.22
N ASP A 411 -16.83 25.11 1.31
CA ASP A 411 -16.17 24.72 2.56
C ASP A 411 -15.19 23.56 2.35
N LEU A 412 -15.55 22.60 1.49
CA LEU A 412 -14.64 21.50 1.13
C LEU A 412 -13.43 21.99 0.33
N ASN A 413 -13.61 22.96 -0.56
CA ASN A 413 -12.53 23.49 -1.39
C ASN A 413 -11.48 24.25 -0.57
N MET A 414 -11.90 24.92 0.51
CA MET A 414 -11.00 25.65 1.42
C MET A 414 -10.24 24.73 2.40
N LYS A 415 -10.64 23.46 2.54
CA LYS A 415 -9.98 22.52 3.44
C LYS A 415 -8.65 22.02 2.86
N ALA A 416 -7.62 22.02 3.71
CA ALA A 416 -6.33 21.47 3.37
C ALA A 416 -6.36 19.92 3.26
N GLY A 417 -5.50 19.38 2.42
CA GLY A 417 -5.24 17.95 2.29
C GLY A 417 -6.06 17.32 1.17
N ASN A 418 -6.80 16.26 1.47
CA ASN A 418 -7.60 15.53 0.50
C ASN A 418 -9.11 15.55 0.84
N PRO A 419 -9.74 16.73 0.92
CA PRO A 419 -11.12 16.87 1.39
C PRO A 419 -12.11 16.16 0.48
N PHE A 420 -11.95 16.27 -0.84
CA PHE A 420 -12.87 15.68 -1.83
C PHE A 420 -12.81 14.15 -1.83
N SER A 421 -11.63 13.53 -1.74
CA SER A 421 -11.56 12.06 -1.64
C SER A 421 -12.19 11.54 -0.35
N LYS A 422 -11.98 12.22 0.79
CA LYS A 422 -12.61 11.84 2.06
C LYS A 422 -14.13 12.00 2.01
N PHE A 423 -14.60 13.10 1.41
CA PHE A 423 -16.00 13.37 1.19
C PHE A 423 -16.66 12.30 0.31
N ALA A 424 -16.04 11.98 -0.84
CA ALA A 424 -16.51 10.92 -1.74
C ALA A 424 -16.50 9.54 -1.06
N ALA A 425 -15.48 9.21 -0.27
CA ALA A 425 -15.42 7.96 0.50
C ALA A 425 -16.55 7.88 1.53
N SER A 426 -16.86 8.98 2.22
CA SER A 426 -17.95 9.06 3.20
C SER A 426 -19.32 8.90 2.53
N LEU A 427 -19.55 9.52 1.38
CA LEU A 427 -20.76 9.33 0.59
C LEU A 427 -20.91 7.86 0.16
N ARG A 428 -19.88 7.26 -0.45
CA ARG A 428 -19.91 5.86 -0.89
C ARG A 428 -20.20 4.89 0.26
N LEU A 429 -19.59 5.12 1.43
CA LEU A 429 -19.83 4.29 2.61
C LEU A 429 -21.32 4.30 3.00
N ASN A 430 -21.92 5.49 3.10
CA ASN A 430 -23.32 5.60 3.49
C ASN A 430 -24.28 5.11 2.39
N ILE A 431 -23.98 5.37 1.12
CA ILE A 431 -24.74 4.82 -0.02
C ILE A 431 -24.73 3.28 0.02
N ALA A 432 -23.56 2.67 0.26
CA ALA A 432 -23.44 1.22 0.39
C ALA A 432 -24.22 0.68 1.60
N ILE A 433 -24.26 1.40 2.72
CA ILE A 433 -25.07 1.02 3.88
C ILE A 433 -26.57 1.04 3.52
N VAL A 434 -27.06 2.09 2.87
CA VAL A 434 -28.47 2.20 2.44
C VAL A 434 -28.88 1.05 1.50
N GLY A 435 -28.00 0.64 0.59
CA GLY A 435 -28.24 -0.49 -0.33
C GLY A 435 -28.07 -1.88 0.31
N ASN A 436 -27.41 -1.99 1.48
CA ASN A 436 -27.05 -3.28 2.05
C ASN A 436 -28.21 -3.92 2.84
N LYS A 437 -28.74 -5.03 2.29
CA LYS A 437 -29.83 -5.81 2.88
C LYS A 437 -29.47 -6.48 4.22
N THR A 438 -28.19 -6.62 4.57
CA THR A 438 -27.76 -7.19 5.86
C THR A 438 -27.67 -6.15 6.98
N LYS A 439 -27.82 -4.86 6.67
CA LYS A 439 -27.79 -3.76 7.64
C LYS A 439 -29.17 -3.56 8.28
N SER A 440 -29.17 -3.17 9.55
CA SER A 440 -30.40 -2.91 10.29
C SER A 440 -31.16 -1.68 9.76
N SER A 441 -32.47 -1.58 10.02
CA SER A 441 -33.27 -0.41 9.60
C SER A 441 -32.66 0.88 10.11
N ASN A 442 -32.30 0.92 11.39
CA ASN A 442 -31.69 2.09 12.03
C ASN A 442 -30.35 2.49 11.40
N GLU A 443 -29.49 1.54 11.03
CA GLU A 443 -28.24 1.84 10.30
C GLU A 443 -28.50 2.45 8.92
N ARG A 444 -29.53 1.96 8.21
CA ARG A 444 -29.90 2.43 6.87
C ARG A 444 -30.56 3.81 6.90
N GLU A 445 -31.43 4.05 7.88
CA GLU A 445 -32.03 5.36 8.13
C GLU A 445 -30.97 6.41 8.50
N GLU A 446 -30.02 6.05 9.37
CA GLU A 446 -28.91 6.94 9.71
C GLU A 446 -28.03 7.23 8.50
N ALA A 447 -27.71 6.23 7.69
CA ALA A 447 -26.94 6.44 6.46
C ALA A 447 -27.68 7.35 5.47
N CYS A 448 -29.01 7.20 5.32
CA CYS A 448 -29.83 8.10 4.52
C CYS A 448 -29.79 9.55 5.05
N ARG A 449 -29.88 9.74 6.37
CA ARG A 449 -29.74 11.05 7.02
C ARG A 449 -28.37 11.67 6.75
N VAL A 450 -27.29 10.90 6.95
CA VAL A 450 -25.91 11.35 6.72
C VAL A 450 -25.68 11.76 5.25
N ILE A 451 -26.28 11.06 4.28
CA ILE A 451 -26.19 11.45 2.86
C ILE A 451 -26.77 12.85 2.64
N GLY A 452 -27.96 13.17 3.17
CA GLY A 452 -28.53 14.50 3.05
C GLY A 452 -27.65 15.60 3.67
N GLU A 453 -27.06 15.33 4.84
CA GLU A 453 -26.11 16.25 5.50
C GLU A 453 -24.81 16.44 4.70
N LEU A 454 -24.32 15.38 4.05
CA LEU A 454 -23.17 15.44 3.18
C LEU A 454 -23.46 16.25 1.91
N LEU A 455 -24.67 16.15 1.35
CA LEU A 455 -25.10 16.97 0.21
C LEU A 455 -25.27 18.46 0.57
N GLY A 456 -25.39 18.78 1.87
CA GLY A 456 -25.48 20.15 2.37
C GLY A 456 -26.85 20.52 2.93
N PHE A 457 -27.81 19.59 2.97
CA PHE A 457 -29.15 19.84 3.48
C PHE A 457 -29.23 19.73 5.00
N GLU A 458 -30.25 20.38 5.57
CA GLU A 458 -30.68 20.10 6.93
C GLU A 458 -31.33 18.73 6.97
N THR A 459 -31.04 17.94 8.01
CA THR A 459 -31.57 16.58 8.11
C THR A 459 -32.08 16.26 9.50
N ALA A 460 -33.17 15.51 9.55
CA ALA A 460 -33.80 15.07 10.79
C ALA A 460 -34.25 13.61 10.69
N ARG A 461 -34.40 12.95 11.85
CA ARG A 461 -35.03 11.63 11.99
C ARG A 461 -36.22 11.71 12.95
N PRO A 462 -37.37 12.26 12.52
CA PRO A 462 -38.52 12.50 13.39
C PRO A 462 -39.01 11.28 14.15
N ASP A 463 -39.16 10.12 13.50
CA ASP A 463 -39.60 8.91 14.21
C ASP A 463 -38.60 8.47 15.31
N ASN A 464 -37.31 8.61 15.04
CA ASN A 464 -36.29 8.26 16.02
C ASN A 464 -36.38 9.16 17.27
N VAL A 465 -36.61 10.47 17.08
CA VAL A 465 -36.60 11.49 18.16
C VAL A 465 -37.95 11.61 18.86
N PHE A 466 -39.05 11.72 18.10
CA PHE A 466 -40.39 12.03 18.60
C PHE A 466 -41.34 10.83 18.57
N LYS A 467 -40.91 9.68 18.01
CA LYS A 467 -41.77 8.50 17.75
C LYS A 467 -43.00 8.83 16.89
N LYS A 468 -42.85 9.86 16.06
CA LYS A 468 -43.85 10.42 15.14
C LYS A 468 -43.14 11.07 13.95
N GLY A 469 -43.81 11.09 12.80
CA GLY A 469 -43.28 11.65 11.56
C GLY A 469 -42.45 10.63 10.75
N PRO A 470 -41.92 11.05 9.60
CA PRO A 470 -41.12 10.17 8.73
C PRO A 470 -39.84 9.65 9.40
N ASP A 471 -39.26 8.59 8.82
CA ASP A 471 -37.97 8.06 9.26
C ASP A 471 -36.82 9.06 9.05
N VAL A 472 -36.81 9.73 7.89
CA VAL A 472 -35.79 10.73 7.53
C VAL A 472 -36.44 11.90 6.80
N VAL A 473 -36.03 13.13 7.12
CA VAL A 473 -36.38 14.35 6.37
C VAL A 473 -35.10 15.05 5.95
N TRP A 474 -35.04 15.48 4.69
CA TRP A 474 -34.05 16.43 4.18
C TRP A 474 -34.78 17.75 3.89
N SER A 475 -34.25 18.89 4.31
CA SER A 475 -34.87 20.20 4.12
C SER A 475 -33.85 21.28 3.72
N SER A 476 -34.35 22.33 3.06
CA SER A 476 -33.60 23.56 2.78
C SER A 476 -34.39 24.76 3.29
N GLU A 477 -33.83 25.49 4.25
CA GLU A 477 -34.43 26.74 4.74
C GLU A 477 -34.50 27.82 3.64
N GLU A 478 -33.53 27.82 2.72
CA GLU A 478 -33.40 28.81 1.65
C GLU A 478 -34.50 28.66 0.57
N THR A 479 -34.74 27.43 0.09
CA THR A 479 -35.78 27.18 -0.90
C THR A 479 -37.15 26.93 -0.28
N ARG A 480 -37.21 26.72 1.05
CA ARG A 480 -38.40 26.27 1.77
C ARG A 480 -38.99 24.99 1.13
N GLU A 481 -38.14 24.04 0.80
CA GLU A 481 -38.54 22.73 0.26
C GLU A 481 -38.01 21.60 1.14
N LEU A 482 -38.67 20.44 1.09
CA LEU A 482 -38.24 19.24 1.80
C LEU A 482 -38.50 17.94 1.04
N ILE A 483 -37.78 16.89 1.45
CA ILE A 483 -37.95 15.50 1.03
C ILE A 483 -38.14 14.65 2.27
N ALA A 484 -39.20 13.85 2.32
CA ALA A 484 -39.45 12.93 3.42
C ALA A 484 -39.35 11.48 2.95
N PHE A 485 -38.66 10.65 3.73
CA PHE A 485 -38.45 9.23 3.44
C PHE A 485 -39.07 8.35 4.51
N GLU A 486 -39.72 7.27 4.06
CA GLU A 486 -40.18 6.14 4.86
C GLU A 486 -39.46 4.88 4.38
N LEU A 487 -38.56 4.32 5.19
CA LEU A 487 -37.65 3.25 4.81
C LEU A 487 -38.30 1.88 5.06
N LYS A 488 -38.75 1.20 4.00
CA LYS A 488 -39.27 -0.18 4.04
C LYS A 488 -38.18 -1.19 3.66
N THR A 489 -37.09 -1.13 4.41
CA THR A 489 -35.80 -1.75 4.10
C THR A 489 -35.70 -3.26 4.41
N GLN A 490 -36.61 -3.81 5.21
CA GLN A 490 -36.62 -5.23 5.61
C GLN A 490 -37.39 -6.16 4.67
N LYS A 491 -38.07 -5.64 3.65
CA LYS A 491 -38.92 -6.46 2.78
C LYS A 491 -38.12 -7.12 1.65
N LYS A 492 -38.56 -8.30 1.18
CA LYS A 492 -37.91 -9.05 0.09
C LYS A 492 -38.45 -8.62 -1.27
N GLU A 493 -37.55 -8.48 -2.22
CA GLU A 493 -37.86 -8.11 -3.61
C GLU A 493 -38.73 -9.18 -4.29
N GLY A 494 -39.78 -8.76 -5.02
CA GLY A 494 -40.71 -9.66 -5.70
C GLY A 494 -41.77 -10.32 -4.80
N ASP A 495 -41.62 -10.28 -3.47
CA ASP A 495 -42.59 -10.78 -2.47
C ASP A 495 -43.03 -9.67 -1.49
N THR A 496 -42.91 -8.42 -1.94
CA THR A 496 -43.27 -7.25 -1.14
C THR A 496 -44.70 -6.82 -1.44
N THR A 497 -45.57 -6.94 -0.43
CA THR A 497 -46.88 -6.29 -0.43
C THR A 497 -46.85 -5.04 0.46
N TYR A 498 -47.23 -3.89 -0.08
CA TYR A 498 -47.51 -2.67 0.67
C TYR A 498 -48.95 -2.72 1.20
N LYS A 499 -49.08 -3.09 2.48
CA LYS A 499 -50.36 -3.26 3.18
C LYS A 499 -50.93 -1.92 3.64
N LYS A 500 -52.24 -1.92 3.96
CA LYS A 500 -53.00 -0.77 4.44
C LYS A 500 -52.30 0.00 5.56
N ASP A 501 -51.74 -0.70 6.55
CA ASP A 501 -51.10 -0.04 7.70
C ASP A 501 -49.86 0.77 7.30
N ALA A 502 -49.04 0.26 6.38
CA ALA A 502 -47.86 0.98 5.89
C ALA A 502 -48.23 2.21 5.06
N VAL A 503 -49.28 2.10 4.23
CA VAL A 503 -49.82 3.22 3.46
C VAL A 503 -50.42 4.27 4.39
N GLY A 504 -51.22 3.85 5.38
CA GLY A 504 -51.80 4.73 6.39
C GLY A 504 -50.75 5.46 7.23
N GLN A 505 -49.69 4.76 7.64
CA GLN A 505 -48.55 5.37 8.32
C GLN A 505 -47.92 6.49 7.48
N SER A 506 -47.68 6.24 6.19
CA SER A 506 -47.10 7.23 5.28
C SER A 506 -48.02 8.45 5.05
N LEU A 507 -49.34 8.25 5.07
CA LEU A 507 -50.30 9.36 5.01
C LEU A 507 -50.27 10.22 6.29
N ASN A 508 -50.15 9.59 7.47
CA ASN A 508 -50.00 10.35 8.72
C ASN A 508 -48.71 11.19 8.74
N HIS A 509 -47.66 10.73 8.05
CA HIS A 509 -46.43 11.51 7.91
C HIS A 509 -46.63 12.79 7.10
N ILE A 510 -47.54 12.81 6.12
CA ILE A 510 -47.88 14.02 5.35
C ILE A 510 -48.50 15.08 6.28
N GLU A 511 -49.48 14.69 7.08
CA GLU A 511 -50.11 15.60 8.07
C GLU A 511 -49.08 16.12 9.07
N TRP A 512 -48.21 15.23 9.58
CA TRP A 512 -47.14 15.62 10.50
C TRP A 512 -46.17 16.63 9.86
N LEU A 513 -45.82 16.46 8.58
CA LEU A 513 -44.97 17.40 7.85
C LEU A 513 -45.63 18.77 7.70
N GLN A 514 -46.93 18.81 7.39
CA GLN A 514 -47.69 20.07 7.30
C GLN A 514 -47.73 20.82 8.64
N GLU A 515 -47.85 20.10 9.76
CA GLU A 515 -47.86 20.69 11.09
C GLU A 515 -46.47 21.19 11.54
N ASN A 516 -45.39 20.48 11.20
CA ASN A 516 -44.05 20.72 11.77
C ASN A 516 -43.12 21.51 10.83
N TYR A 517 -43.40 21.53 9.53
CA TYR A 517 -42.65 22.27 8.51
C TYR A 517 -43.57 23.26 7.79
N ASP A 518 -44.21 24.14 8.56
CA ASP A 518 -45.10 25.17 8.00
C ASP A 518 -44.37 26.05 6.98
N GLY A 519 -45.02 26.29 5.85
CA GLY A 519 -44.47 27.03 4.72
C GLY A 519 -43.45 26.27 3.86
N TYR A 520 -43.17 24.99 4.12
CA TYR A 520 -42.31 24.17 3.26
C TYR A 520 -43.10 23.44 2.16
N GLY A 521 -42.59 23.49 0.93
CA GLY A 521 -43.09 22.71 -0.19
C GLY A 521 -42.51 21.28 -0.22
N PHE A 522 -43.36 20.29 -0.49
CA PHE A 522 -42.92 18.91 -0.73
C PHE A 522 -43.88 18.17 -1.66
N CYS A 523 -43.33 17.25 -2.47
CA CYS A 523 -44.15 16.44 -3.40
C CYS A 523 -44.99 15.38 -2.67
N GLY A 524 -44.49 14.88 -1.54
CA GLY A 524 -45.09 13.80 -0.77
C GLY A 524 -44.07 13.05 0.08
N VAL A 525 -44.40 11.80 0.45
CA VAL A 525 -43.49 10.89 1.16
C VAL A 525 -42.95 9.84 0.17
N ILE A 526 -41.62 9.69 0.15
CA ILE A 526 -40.93 8.67 -0.63
C ILE A 526 -40.76 7.43 0.24
N VAL A 527 -41.43 6.36 -0.14
CA VAL A 527 -41.18 5.04 0.39
C VAL A 527 -39.88 4.52 -0.23
N LEU A 528 -38.84 4.35 0.57
CA LEU A 528 -37.57 3.76 0.17
C LEU A 528 -37.59 2.26 0.47
N GLY A 529 -37.92 1.44 -0.53
CA GLY A 529 -38.19 0.02 -0.35
C GLY A 529 -38.17 -0.77 -1.66
N PRO A 530 -38.12 -2.11 -1.60
CA PRO A 530 -38.05 -2.93 -2.82
C PRO A 530 -39.30 -2.80 -3.68
N LEU A 531 -39.17 -3.15 -4.97
CA LEU A 531 -40.29 -3.29 -5.88
C LEU A 531 -41.27 -4.37 -5.37
N GLY A 532 -42.56 -4.09 -5.53
CA GLY A 532 -43.64 -4.93 -5.03
C GLY A 532 -45.01 -4.47 -5.53
N VAL A 533 -46.06 -4.99 -4.90
CA VAL A 533 -47.47 -4.67 -5.21
C VAL A 533 -48.14 -3.99 -4.03
N VAL A 534 -49.13 -3.15 -4.30
CA VAL A 534 -49.99 -2.58 -3.25
C VAL A 534 -51.14 -3.56 -2.99
N SER A 535 -51.45 -3.77 -1.71
CA SER A 535 -52.60 -4.62 -1.33
C SER A 535 -53.90 -4.02 -1.84
N SER A 536 -54.84 -4.84 -2.33
CA SER A 536 -56.18 -4.40 -2.74
C SER A 536 -56.99 -3.72 -1.62
N SER A 537 -56.59 -3.92 -0.37
CA SER A 537 -57.14 -3.28 0.82
C SER A 537 -56.51 -1.91 1.16
N ALA A 538 -55.54 -1.43 0.38
CA ALA A 538 -54.85 -0.17 0.57
C ALA A 538 -55.17 0.81 -0.58
N SER A 539 -55.26 2.10 -0.26
CA SER A 539 -55.55 3.16 -1.23
C SER A 539 -54.53 4.28 -1.09
N PRO A 540 -53.33 4.14 -1.68
CA PRO A 540 -52.29 5.16 -1.59
C PRO A 540 -52.72 6.46 -2.28
N GLY A 541 -52.48 7.59 -1.61
CA GLY A 541 -52.73 8.93 -2.15
C GLY A 541 -51.81 9.29 -3.32
N ASP A 542 -52.02 10.47 -3.91
CA ASP A 542 -51.17 11.01 -4.99
C ASP A 542 -49.78 11.46 -4.50
N HIS A 543 -49.64 11.65 -3.18
CA HIS A 543 -48.43 12.13 -2.52
C HIS A 543 -47.57 11.01 -1.93
N LEU A 544 -47.70 9.78 -2.43
CA LEU A 544 -46.87 8.65 -2.01
C LEU A 544 -46.12 8.10 -3.22
N PHE A 545 -44.81 7.98 -3.10
CA PHE A 545 -43.93 7.51 -4.17
C PHE A 545 -43.07 6.34 -3.71
N LEU A 546 -42.61 5.51 -4.63
CA LEU A 546 -41.71 4.39 -4.35
C LEU A 546 -40.38 4.57 -5.09
N THR A 547 -39.29 4.65 -4.33
CA THR A 547 -37.93 4.51 -4.86
C THR A 547 -37.30 3.25 -4.29
N SER A 548 -36.68 2.44 -5.14
CA SER A 548 -35.91 1.28 -4.69
C SER A 548 -34.55 1.70 -4.12
N PRO A 549 -33.94 0.88 -3.23
CA PRO A 549 -32.57 1.14 -2.77
C PRO A 549 -31.57 1.31 -3.90
N ASP A 550 -31.69 0.54 -4.98
CA ASP A 550 -30.79 0.63 -6.13
C ASP A 550 -30.96 1.96 -6.89
N GLU A 551 -32.21 2.38 -7.15
CA GLU A 551 -32.51 3.69 -7.76
C GLU A 551 -32.00 4.86 -6.89
N PHE A 552 -32.18 4.76 -5.56
CA PHE A 552 -31.64 5.75 -4.63
C PHE A 552 -30.11 5.82 -4.71
N CYS A 553 -29.46 4.65 -4.64
CA CYS A 553 -28.01 4.54 -4.74
C CYS A 553 -27.49 5.07 -6.09
N GLU A 554 -28.19 4.83 -7.20
CA GLU A 554 -27.82 5.33 -8.53
C GLU A 554 -27.81 6.87 -8.58
N VAL A 555 -28.86 7.52 -8.11
CA VAL A 555 -28.93 9.00 -8.04
C VAL A 555 -27.79 9.57 -7.21
N CYS A 556 -27.55 9.01 -6.01
CA CYS A 556 -26.47 9.48 -5.14
C CYS A 556 -25.07 9.18 -5.72
N ASN A 557 -24.88 8.04 -6.38
CA ASN A 557 -23.62 7.71 -7.06
C ASN A 557 -23.34 8.65 -8.24
N GLY A 558 -24.38 9.17 -8.90
CA GLY A 558 -24.23 10.23 -9.90
C GLY A 558 -23.55 11.48 -9.33
N PHE A 559 -23.92 11.90 -8.11
CA PHE A 559 -23.24 13.01 -7.44
C PHE A 559 -21.80 12.65 -7.04
N VAL A 560 -21.57 11.44 -6.52
CA VAL A 560 -20.21 10.96 -6.19
C VAL A 560 -19.29 11.00 -7.41
N ALA A 561 -19.76 10.60 -8.59
CA ALA A 561 -18.98 10.67 -9.83
C ALA A 561 -18.53 12.10 -10.15
N ARG A 562 -19.41 13.10 -9.97
CA ARG A 562 -19.06 14.52 -10.14
C ARG A 562 -18.01 14.98 -9.13
N ILE A 563 -18.06 14.48 -7.90
CA ILE A 563 -17.06 14.76 -6.88
C ILE A 563 -15.71 14.12 -7.22
N ASP A 564 -15.71 12.91 -7.76
CA ASP A 564 -14.48 12.23 -8.19
C ASP A 564 -13.76 13.00 -9.29
N ASP A 565 -14.50 13.63 -10.21
CA ASP A 565 -13.95 14.48 -11.26
C ASP A 565 -13.17 15.67 -10.69
N LEU A 566 -13.39 16.08 -9.43
CA LEU A 566 -12.67 17.16 -8.76
C LEU A 566 -11.36 16.70 -8.09
N ILE A 567 -11.23 15.40 -7.80
CA ILE A 567 -10.06 14.87 -7.11
C ILE A 567 -8.84 15.06 -8.02
N GLY A 568 -7.73 15.51 -7.43
CA GLY A 568 -6.49 15.72 -8.16
C GLY A 568 -6.49 16.93 -9.09
N ARG A 569 -7.53 17.77 -9.12
CA ARG A 569 -7.51 19.06 -9.84
C ARG A 569 -6.90 20.16 -8.99
N THR A 570 -6.36 21.18 -9.66
CA THR A 570 -5.94 22.42 -8.99
C THR A 570 -7.12 23.12 -8.33
N GLN A 571 -6.85 24.00 -7.36
CA GLN A 571 -7.88 24.79 -6.69
C GLN A 571 -8.66 25.68 -7.68
N LEU A 572 -8.01 26.24 -8.69
CA LEU A 572 -8.63 27.07 -9.73
C LEU A 572 -9.54 26.24 -10.65
N GLU A 573 -9.11 25.05 -11.08
CA GLU A 573 -9.99 24.19 -11.88
C GLU A 573 -11.21 23.72 -11.09
N ARG A 574 -11.00 23.34 -9.82
CA ARG A 574 -12.10 22.99 -8.91
C ARG A 574 -13.09 24.14 -8.79
N TRP A 575 -12.60 25.39 -8.71
CA TRP A 575 -13.44 26.57 -8.61
C TRP A 575 -14.58 26.62 -9.62
N HIS A 576 -14.22 26.55 -10.90
CA HIS A 576 -15.17 26.65 -12.00
C HIS A 576 -16.17 25.50 -11.98
N MET A 577 -15.68 24.29 -11.72
CA MET A 577 -16.52 23.09 -11.69
C MET A 577 -17.47 23.06 -10.50
N LEU A 578 -17.04 23.54 -9.33
CA LEU A 578 -17.86 23.62 -8.14
C LEU A 578 -19.01 24.61 -8.30
N LYS A 579 -18.74 25.76 -8.94
CA LYS A 579 -19.78 26.73 -9.26
C LYS A 579 -20.85 26.11 -10.17
N GLU A 580 -20.44 25.38 -11.21
CA GLU A 580 -21.37 24.67 -12.10
C GLU A 580 -22.14 23.56 -11.39
N LEU A 581 -21.42 22.64 -10.72
CA LEU A 581 -22.01 21.50 -10.00
C LEU A 581 -23.03 21.94 -8.96
N GLY A 582 -22.71 22.99 -8.20
CA GLY A 582 -23.60 23.52 -7.19
C GLY A 582 -24.84 24.21 -7.74
N MET A 583 -24.89 24.57 -9.03
CA MET A 583 -26.08 25.16 -9.66
C MET A 583 -26.95 24.13 -10.39
N LEU A 584 -26.49 22.89 -10.54
CA LEU A 584 -27.22 21.84 -11.24
C LEU A 584 -28.55 21.53 -10.51
N PRO A 585 -29.71 21.74 -11.15
CA PRO A 585 -31.01 21.55 -10.52
C PRO A 585 -31.22 20.13 -10.00
N GLU A 586 -30.67 19.12 -10.67
CA GLU A 586 -30.80 17.71 -10.30
C GLU A 586 -30.18 17.35 -8.95
N TYR A 587 -29.25 18.16 -8.44
CA TYR A 587 -28.65 17.98 -7.10
C TYR A 587 -29.20 18.96 -6.06
N GLN A 588 -30.13 19.83 -6.44
CA GLN A 588 -30.92 20.61 -5.50
C GLN A 588 -32.09 19.79 -4.98
N ILE A 589 -32.68 20.24 -3.86
CA ILE A 589 -33.72 19.48 -3.17
C ILE A 589 -34.95 19.21 -4.05
N GLY A 590 -35.40 20.16 -4.87
CA GLY A 590 -36.48 19.95 -5.83
C GLY A 590 -36.15 18.94 -6.95
N GLY A 591 -34.91 18.95 -7.45
CA GLY A 591 -34.45 17.98 -8.45
C GLY A 591 -34.31 16.57 -7.89
N LEU A 592 -33.75 16.44 -6.68
CA LEU A 592 -33.67 15.17 -5.95
C LEU A 592 -35.05 14.63 -5.62
N SER A 593 -35.98 15.49 -5.16
CA SER A 593 -37.39 15.13 -4.95
C SER A 593 -38.00 14.54 -6.21
N THR A 594 -37.80 15.20 -7.36
CA THR A 594 -38.27 14.73 -8.67
C THR A 594 -37.62 13.40 -9.08
N ALA A 595 -36.33 13.22 -8.81
CA ALA A 595 -35.61 11.98 -9.11
C ALA A 595 -36.14 10.78 -8.29
N PHE A 596 -36.47 11.00 -7.02
CA PHE A 596 -36.97 9.96 -6.12
C PHE A 596 -38.49 9.73 -6.18
N SER A 597 -39.25 10.64 -6.79
CA SER A 597 -40.72 10.56 -6.91
C SER A 597 -41.22 10.09 -8.28
N ARG A 598 -40.36 9.49 -9.11
CA ARG A 598 -40.72 9.04 -10.47
C ARG A 598 -41.84 7.99 -10.53
N ARG A 599 -42.02 7.22 -9.47
CA ARG A 599 -43.01 6.12 -9.41
C ARG A 599 -44.04 6.40 -8.32
N PRO A 600 -45.25 6.86 -8.66
CA PRO A 600 -46.35 6.95 -7.71
C PRO A 600 -46.65 5.57 -7.14
N LEU A 601 -46.78 5.44 -5.82
CA LEU A 601 -47.04 4.15 -5.16
C LEU A 601 -48.35 3.52 -5.66
N ARG A 602 -49.33 4.36 -6.04
CA ARG A 602 -50.60 3.93 -6.65
C ARG A 602 -50.48 3.24 -8.00
N SER A 603 -49.37 3.43 -8.73
CA SER A 603 -49.15 2.73 -10.00
C SER A 603 -48.85 1.24 -9.82
N LEU A 604 -48.75 0.76 -8.57
CA LEU A 604 -48.47 -0.63 -8.21
C LEU A 604 -49.70 -1.37 -7.65
N MET A 605 -50.90 -0.77 -7.77
CA MET A 605 -52.18 -1.38 -7.40
C MET A 605 -52.63 -2.44 -8.40
#